data_AF-A0A3R7DKI3-F1
#
_entry.id   AF-A0A3R7DKI3-F1
#
_cell.length_a   1.000
_cell.length_b   1.000
_cell.length_c   1.000
_cell.angle_alpha   90.00
_cell.angle_beta   90.00
_cell.angle_gamma   90.00
#
_symmetry.space_group_name_H-M   'P 1'
#
loop_
_entity.id
_entity.type
_entity.pdbx_description
1 polymer ?
#
loop_
_entity_poly.entity_id
_entity_poly.type
_entity_poly.pdbx_seq_one_letter_code
_entity_poly.pdbx_strand_id
1 'polypeptide(L)'
;MVKNINPLNLNLEKLAETPYGWPLRQMNIPKAHQVTKGSKSVVVAVIDLGYRFHPQHKGHLWENPDPEKGDVHGWDFVDDDDTLEYSGSMPESPYLKNHHSFIVGEVISVAPLCPVMVLRVGYERQES
;
A
#
# COMPACT_ATOMS: atom_id res chain seq x y z
N MET A 1 27.01 -8.27 9.23
CA MET A 1 27.42 -8.49 7.83
C MET A 1 26.14 -8.48 7.01
N VAL A 2 25.92 -7.45 6.20
CA VAL A 2 24.71 -7.39 5.35
C VAL A 2 24.93 -8.37 4.21
N LYS A 3 24.08 -9.41 4.11
CA LYS A 3 24.17 -10.36 3.00
C LYS A 3 23.86 -9.60 1.71
N ASN A 4 24.67 -9.78 0.67
CA ASN A 4 24.30 -9.33 -0.67
C ASN A 4 23.07 -10.12 -1.10
N ILE A 5 21.90 -9.48 -0.99
CA ILE A 5 20.64 -10.07 -1.43
C ILE A 5 20.49 -9.71 -2.91
N ASN A 6 20.29 -10.72 -3.75
CA ASN A 6 19.89 -10.52 -5.14
C ASN A 6 18.64 -9.62 -5.15
N PRO A 7 18.63 -8.48 -5.87
CA PRO A 7 17.47 -7.59 -5.95
C PRO A 7 16.18 -8.33 -6.35
N LEU A 8 16.28 -9.43 -7.11
CA LEU A 8 15.16 -10.27 -7.50
C LEU A 8 14.52 -11.07 -6.34
N ASN A 9 15.20 -11.14 -5.19
CA ASN A 9 14.70 -11.79 -3.97
C ASN A 9 14.22 -10.78 -2.91
N LEU A 10 14.17 -9.48 -3.25
CA LEU A 10 13.63 -8.46 -2.37
C LEU A 10 12.11 -8.58 -2.31
N ASN A 11 11.56 -8.83 -1.12
CA ASN A 11 10.12 -8.84 -0.89
C ASN A 11 9.76 -8.28 0.49
N LEU A 12 8.50 -7.90 0.67
CA LEU A 12 8.02 -7.25 1.90
C LEU A 12 8.27 -8.10 3.15
N GLU A 13 8.17 -9.43 3.05
CA GLU A 13 8.42 -10.34 4.18
C GLU A 13 9.87 -10.31 4.66
N LYS A 14 10.83 -10.15 3.74
CA LYS A 14 12.27 -10.16 4.02
C LYS A 14 12.88 -8.76 4.02
N LEU A 15 12.10 -7.71 3.78
CA LEU A 15 12.59 -6.34 3.60
C LEU A 15 13.44 -5.89 4.79
N ALA A 16 12.99 -6.19 6.01
CA ALA A 16 13.68 -5.87 7.26
C ALA A 16 15.07 -6.53 7.40
N GLU A 17 15.38 -7.59 6.65
CA GLU A 17 16.68 -8.27 6.64
C GLU A 17 17.68 -7.65 5.64
N THR A 18 17.19 -6.74 4.79
CA THR A 18 17.97 -6.13 3.70
C THR A 18 18.54 -4.76 4.10
N PRO A 19 19.53 -4.20 3.36
CA PRO A 19 19.96 -2.81 3.59
C PRO A 19 18.80 -1.81 3.56
N TYR A 20 17.80 -2.05 2.71
CA TYR A 20 16.65 -1.17 2.48
C TYR A 20 15.64 -1.17 3.64
N GLY A 21 15.62 -2.23 4.46
CA GLY A 21 14.71 -2.33 5.61
C GLY A 21 15.16 -1.58 6.87
N TRP A 22 16.07 -0.61 6.78
CA TRP A 22 16.51 0.15 7.94
C TRP A 22 15.38 0.91 8.66
N PRO A 23 14.33 1.46 8.00
CA PRO A 23 13.24 2.13 8.71
C PRO A 23 12.45 1.16 9.59
N LEU A 24 12.18 -0.04 9.07
CA LEU A 24 11.50 -1.11 9.81
C LEU A 24 12.30 -1.54 11.03
N ARG A 25 13.63 -1.61 10.93
CA ARG A 25 14.51 -1.90 12.07
C ARG A 25 14.53 -0.75 13.08
N GLN A 26 14.59 0.50 12.62
CA GLN A 26 14.57 1.67 13.49
C GLN A 26 13.27 1.75 14.32
N MET A 27 12.14 1.34 13.74
CA MET A 27 10.84 1.25 14.43
C MET A 27 10.65 -0.04 15.23
N ASN A 28 11.66 -0.94 15.30
CA ASN A 28 11.56 -2.24 15.94
C ASN A 28 10.43 -3.14 15.39
N ILE A 29 10.06 -3.01 14.11
CA ILE A 29 9.02 -3.82 13.48
C ILE A 29 9.26 -5.34 13.60
N PRO A 30 10.49 -5.87 13.37
CA PRO A 30 10.72 -7.30 13.57
C PRO A 30 10.45 -7.78 15.00
N LYS A 31 10.64 -6.92 16.00
CA LYS A 31 10.31 -7.23 17.39
C LYS A 31 8.81 -7.14 17.64
N ALA A 32 8.13 -6.13 17.10
CA ALA A 32 6.67 -6.00 17.18
C ALA A 32 5.96 -7.20 16.54
N HIS A 33 6.47 -7.70 15.40
CA HIS A 33 5.96 -8.89 14.71
C HIS A 33 6.02 -10.19 15.53
N GLN A 34 6.84 -10.24 16.60
CA GLN A 34 6.84 -11.37 17.55
C GLN A 34 5.63 -11.33 18.49
N VAL A 35 4.97 -10.18 18.62
CA VAL A 35 3.75 -9.98 19.42
C VAL A 35 2.52 -10.08 18.53
N THR A 36 2.49 -9.32 17.44
CA THR A 36 1.42 -9.34 16.45
C THR A 36 1.90 -8.78 15.10
N LYS A 37 1.30 -9.25 14.01
CA LYS A 37 1.49 -8.73 12.65
C LYS A 37 0.28 -7.94 12.15
N GLY A 38 -0.62 -7.56 13.07
CA GLY A 38 -1.92 -7.00 12.75
C GLY A 38 -3.04 -8.05 12.85
N SER A 39 -4.25 -7.65 12.44
CA SER A 39 -5.45 -8.49 12.44
C SER A 39 -6.24 -8.26 11.17
N LYS A 40 -6.82 -9.33 10.61
CA LYS A 40 -7.74 -9.24 9.46
C LYS A 40 -9.00 -8.44 9.75
N SER A 41 -9.33 -8.25 11.04
CA SER A 41 -10.47 -7.44 11.48
C SER A 41 -10.17 -5.93 11.52
N VAL A 42 -8.92 -5.52 11.34
CA VAL A 42 -8.51 -4.11 11.30
C VAL A 42 -8.15 -3.75 9.87
N VAL A 43 -8.94 -2.90 9.26
CA VAL A 43 -8.70 -2.38 7.91
C VAL A 43 -7.96 -1.06 8.02
N VAL A 44 -6.92 -0.88 7.21
CA VAL A 44 -6.18 0.38 7.09
C VAL A 44 -6.62 1.06 5.80
N ALA A 45 -7.31 2.18 5.90
CA ALA A 45 -7.64 3.01 4.74
C ALA A 45 -6.42 3.88 4.38
N VAL A 46 -5.94 3.76 3.15
CA VAL A 46 -4.92 4.63 2.56
C VAL A 46 -5.64 5.63 1.66
N ILE A 47 -5.65 6.89 2.09
CA ILE A 47 -6.20 8.02 1.35
C ILE A 47 -5.03 8.69 0.62
N ASP A 48 -4.95 8.49 -0.69
CA ASP A 48 -3.84 8.94 -1.53
C ASP A 48 -4.35 9.30 -2.93
N LEU A 49 -3.44 9.59 -3.87
CA LEU A 49 -3.77 9.98 -5.24
C LEU A 49 -4.21 8.84 -6.16
N GLY A 50 -4.15 7.61 -5.70
CA GLY A 50 -4.50 6.44 -6.49
C GLY A 50 -3.91 5.16 -5.92
N TYR A 51 -3.91 4.11 -6.72
CA TYR A 51 -3.25 2.84 -6.48
C TYR A 51 -3.04 2.09 -7.79
N ARG A 52 -1.82 1.56 -7.97
CA ARG A 52 -1.46 0.64 -9.04
C ARG A 52 -1.09 -0.69 -8.42
N PHE A 53 -1.65 -1.75 -8.97
CA PHE A 53 -1.36 -3.09 -8.48
C PHE A 53 0.14 -3.42 -8.56
N HIS A 54 0.66 -4.00 -7.48
CA HIS A 54 2.00 -4.59 -7.44
C HIS A 54 1.90 -6.05 -6.97
N PRO A 55 2.65 -7.01 -7.55
CA PRO A 55 2.54 -8.43 -7.20
C PRO A 55 2.73 -8.74 -5.71
N GLN A 56 3.54 -7.94 -4.99
CA GLN A 56 3.76 -8.12 -3.55
C GLN A 56 2.59 -7.66 -2.67
N HIS A 57 1.56 -7.03 -3.24
CA HIS A 57 0.36 -6.63 -2.50
C HIS A 57 -0.76 -7.67 -2.61
N LYS A 58 -0.56 -8.73 -3.39
CA LYS A 58 -1.56 -9.80 -3.55
C LYS A 58 -1.90 -10.42 -2.19
N GLY A 59 -3.19 -10.42 -1.85
CA GLY A 59 -3.70 -10.95 -0.58
C GLY A 59 -3.58 -10.00 0.62
N HIS A 60 -3.11 -8.77 0.41
CA HIS A 60 -3.03 -7.73 1.45
C HIS A 60 -4.04 -6.60 1.27
N LEU A 61 -4.71 -6.51 0.11
CA LEU A 61 -5.78 -5.53 -0.09
C LEU A 61 -7.05 -5.95 0.65
N TRP A 62 -7.79 -4.97 1.15
CA TRP A 62 -9.14 -5.16 1.64
C TRP A 62 -10.04 -5.61 0.49
N GLU A 63 -10.94 -6.55 0.76
CA GLU A 63 -11.99 -6.97 -0.17
C GLU A 63 -13.32 -6.48 0.41
N ASN A 64 -14.05 -5.69 -0.37
CA ASN A 64 -15.40 -5.30 -0.01
C ASN A 64 -16.26 -6.57 0.12
N PRO A 65 -16.87 -6.85 1.30
CA PRO A 65 -17.74 -8.01 1.46
C PRO A 65 -19.02 -7.93 0.63
N ASP A 66 -19.41 -6.75 0.16
CA ASP A 66 -20.62 -6.50 -0.63
C ASP A 66 -20.37 -5.42 -1.70
N PRO A 67 -19.62 -5.73 -2.78
CA PRO A 67 -19.30 -4.76 -3.83
C PRO A 67 -20.52 -4.51 -4.71
N GLU A 68 -20.93 -3.25 -4.84
CA GLU A 68 -22.07 -2.84 -5.66
C GLU A 68 -21.65 -2.12 -6.95
N LYS A 69 -20.48 -1.48 -6.94
CA LYS A 69 -20.04 -0.60 -8.04
C LYS A 69 -18.69 -0.98 -8.65
N GLY A 70 -18.23 -2.21 -8.39
CA GLY A 70 -16.87 -2.63 -8.74
C GLY A 70 -15.83 -2.21 -7.70
N ASP A 71 -16.26 -1.65 -6.58
CA ASP A 71 -15.48 -1.11 -5.45
C ASP A 71 -14.81 -2.21 -4.59
N VAL A 72 -14.19 -3.18 -5.26
CA VAL A 72 -13.66 -4.43 -4.67
C VAL A 72 -12.54 -4.13 -3.66
N HIS A 73 -11.70 -3.15 -3.93
CA HIS A 73 -10.54 -2.81 -3.08
C HIS A 73 -10.60 -1.37 -2.53
N GLY A 74 -11.72 -0.68 -2.74
CA GLY A 74 -11.93 0.71 -2.39
C GLY A 74 -12.57 1.49 -3.54
N TRP A 75 -12.42 2.81 -3.54
CA TRP A 75 -13.15 3.69 -4.44
C TRP A 75 -12.31 4.88 -4.91
N ASP A 76 -12.59 5.35 -6.12
CA ASP A 76 -12.08 6.61 -6.61
C ASP A 76 -13.12 7.73 -6.49
N PHE A 77 -12.83 8.68 -5.61
CA PHE A 77 -13.67 9.86 -5.41
C PHE A 77 -13.40 10.99 -6.40
N VAL A 78 -12.34 10.90 -7.22
CA VAL A 78 -12.00 11.90 -8.23
C VAL A 78 -12.84 11.70 -9.49
N ASP A 79 -12.80 10.49 -10.06
CA ASP A 79 -13.53 10.16 -11.28
C ASP A 79 -14.89 9.49 -11.01
N ASP A 80 -15.22 9.25 -9.74
CA ASP A 80 -16.45 8.58 -9.25
C ASP A 80 -16.65 7.18 -9.84
N ASP A 81 -15.58 6.39 -9.86
CA ASP A 81 -15.56 5.02 -10.38
C ASP A 81 -14.68 4.05 -9.55
N ASP A 82 -14.54 2.81 -10.06
CA ASP A 82 -13.73 1.76 -9.44
C ASP A 82 -12.26 1.77 -9.90
N THR A 83 -11.85 2.75 -10.70
CA THR A 83 -10.50 2.86 -11.24
C THR A 83 -9.59 3.56 -10.22
N LEU A 84 -8.88 2.73 -9.46
CA LEU A 84 -8.00 3.26 -8.42
C LEU A 84 -6.72 3.92 -8.98
N GLU A 85 -6.36 3.70 -10.25
CA GLU A 85 -5.11 4.22 -10.82
C GLU A 85 -5.11 5.74 -10.96
N TYR A 86 -3.96 6.37 -10.72
CA TYR A 86 -3.81 7.82 -10.93
C TYR A 86 -4.02 8.21 -12.41
N SER A 87 -5.03 9.04 -12.69
CA SER A 87 -5.34 9.56 -14.03
C SER A 87 -5.03 11.06 -14.20
N GLY A 88 -4.43 11.71 -13.20
CA GLY A 88 -4.21 13.16 -13.18
C GLY A 88 -3.09 13.69 -14.09
N SER A 89 -2.73 14.96 -13.91
CA SER A 89 -1.69 15.64 -14.69
C SER A 89 -0.34 14.90 -14.63
N MET A 90 0.37 14.83 -15.77
CA MET A 90 1.62 14.07 -15.87
C MET A 90 1.43 12.57 -15.55
N PRO A 91 0.49 11.87 -16.23
CA PRO A 91 0.22 10.47 -15.94
C PRO A 91 1.46 9.61 -16.14
N GLU A 92 2.39 9.99 -17.03
CA GLU A 92 3.65 9.24 -17.22
C GLU A 92 4.71 9.44 -16.13
N SER A 93 4.46 10.29 -15.13
CA SER A 93 5.40 10.50 -14.01
C SER A 93 5.55 9.21 -13.19
N PRO A 94 6.76 8.62 -13.10
CA PRO A 94 6.99 7.44 -12.28
C PRO A 94 6.75 7.69 -10.79
N TYR A 95 6.92 8.93 -10.33
CA TYR A 95 6.58 9.30 -8.97
C TYR A 95 5.07 9.19 -8.75
N LEU A 96 4.26 9.90 -9.54
CA LEU A 96 2.80 9.91 -9.38
C LEU A 96 2.19 8.51 -9.60
N LYS A 97 2.69 7.75 -10.59
CA LYS A 97 2.22 6.38 -10.89
C LYS A 97 2.56 5.33 -9.84
N ASN A 98 3.62 5.51 -9.04
CA ASN A 98 4.11 4.47 -8.13
C ASN A 98 4.09 4.88 -6.65
N HIS A 99 3.89 6.17 -6.35
CA HIS A 99 3.90 6.72 -5.00
C HIS A 99 2.95 5.96 -4.07
N HIS A 100 1.69 5.82 -4.46
CA HIS A 100 0.70 5.13 -3.66
C HIS A 100 1.01 3.64 -3.44
N SER A 101 1.61 2.98 -4.42
CA SER A 101 1.96 1.56 -4.31
C SER A 101 3.12 1.40 -3.32
N PHE A 102 4.02 2.37 -3.28
CA PHE A 102 5.04 2.46 -2.25
C PHE A 102 4.42 2.66 -0.85
N ILE A 103 3.47 3.59 -0.70
CA ILE A 103 2.77 3.82 0.59
C ILE A 103 2.01 2.57 1.06
N VAL A 104 1.26 1.90 0.17
CA VAL A 104 0.59 0.63 0.48
C VAL A 104 1.62 -0.44 0.91
N GLY A 105 2.77 -0.51 0.23
CA GLY A 105 3.87 -1.42 0.59
C GLY A 105 4.45 -1.16 1.98
N GLU A 106 4.55 0.10 2.42
CA GLU A 106 4.98 0.47 3.78
C GLU A 106 3.96 0.00 4.83
N VAL A 107 2.66 0.21 4.60
CA VAL A 107 1.61 -0.30 5.49
C VAL A 107 1.68 -1.82 5.62
N ILE A 108 1.81 -2.52 4.49
CA ILE A 108 1.93 -3.99 4.46
C ILE A 108 3.20 -4.46 5.20
N SER A 109 4.31 -3.75 5.05
CA SER A 109 5.57 -4.10 5.73
C SER A 109 5.46 -4.00 7.25
N VAL A 110 4.66 -3.07 7.74
CA VAL A 110 4.45 -2.84 9.18
C VAL A 110 3.39 -3.78 9.75
N ALA A 111 2.25 -3.93 9.09
CA ALA A 111 1.11 -4.71 9.58
C ALA A 111 0.53 -5.63 8.49
N PRO A 112 1.26 -6.69 8.09
CA PRO A 112 0.92 -7.48 6.90
C PRO A 112 -0.39 -8.27 7.01
N LEU A 113 -0.97 -8.40 8.19
CA LEU A 113 -2.28 -9.06 8.39
C LEU A 113 -3.47 -8.08 8.41
N CYS A 114 -3.24 -6.77 8.42
CA CYS A 114 -4.28 -5.77 8.27
C CYS A 114 -4.55 -5.53 6.77
N PRO A 115 -5.77 -5.75 6.28
CA PRO A 115 -6.09 -5.47 4.88
C PRO A 115 -6.05 -3.96 4.60
N VAL A 116 -5.55 -3.59 3.43
CA VAL A 116 -5.43 -2.19 3.00
C VAL A 116 -6.57 -1.83 2.05
N MET A 117 -7.41 -0.89 2.45
CA MET A 117 -8.43 -0.28 1.60
C MET A 117 -7.83 0.95 0.92
N VAL A 118 -8.03 1.09 -0.39
CA VAL A 118 -7.50 2.21 -1.16
C VAL A 118 -8.60 3.23 -1.44
N LEU A 119 -8.41 4.47 -1.03
CA LEU A 119 -9.31 5.56 -1.34
C LEU A 119 -8.56 6.61 -2.16
N ARG A 120 -8.89 6.71 -3.45
CA ARG A 120 -8.29 7.73 -4.32
C ARG A 120 -9.00 9.06 -4.12
N VAL A 121 -8.22 10.10 -3.84
CA VAL A 121 -8.68 11.48 -3.68
C VAL A 121 -7.79 12.44 -4.47
N GLY A 122 -8.33 13.61 -4.82
CA GLY A 122 -7.56 14.67 -5.48
C GLY A 122 -6.81 15.55 -4.47
N TYR A 123 -5.72 16.19 -4.91
CA TYR A 123 -5.05 17.25 -4.12
C TYR A 123 -5.77 18.60 -4.19
N GLU A 124 -6.87 18.70 -4.96
CA GLU A 124 -7.56 19.96 -5.10
C GLU A 124 -8.24 20.35 -3.78
N ARG A 125 -7.94 21.58 -3.33
CA ARG A 125 -8.71 22.23 -2.29
C ARG A 125 -10.09 22.48 -2.91
N GLN A 126 -11.15 21.92 -2.34
CA GLN A 126 -12.48 22.45 -2.62
C GLN A 126 -12.44 23.94 -2.27
N GLU A 127 -12.55 24.81 -3.28
CA GLU A 127 -12.94 26.19 -3.06
C GLU A 127 -14.30 26.14 -2.36
N SER A 128 -14.33 26.63 -1.12
CA SER A 128 -15.51 26.74 -0.26
C SER A 128 -16.44 27.84 -0.71
#